data_AF-A0A4R0Y9W8-F1
#
_entry.id   AF-A0A4R0Y9W8-F1
#
_cell.length_a   1.000
_cell.length_b   1.000
_cell.length_c   1.000
_cell.angle_alpha   90.00
_cell.angle_beta   90.00
_cell.angle_gamma   90.00
#
_symmetry.space_group_name_H-M   'P 1'
#
loop_
_entity.id
_entity.type
_entity.pdbx_description
1 polymer ?
#
loop_
_entity_poly.entity_id
_entity_poly.type
_entity_poly.pdbx_seq_one_letter_code
_entity_poly.pdbx_strand_id
1 'polypeptide(L)'
;MAPLRIPHAPLSDAEWQAILPHLRHDPTRGRPSDRRQKLDAIFRVAATDGPWKDLPESYGKPDTISRYFRRLTHAKFWEHLLLALAASPKGHPLRRIEGLICRACRRAIRIRGLRLIVLIRRLNLKRALPAPPWLCPDPDLSEILFDLQKARLPTIRGWPKARAIGWLRAMRKCLTVVAGRRYIPRALKVSWP
;
A
#
# COMPACT_ATOMS: atom_id res chain seq x y z
N MET A 1 -22.92 6.22 4.90
CA MET A 1 -21.75 7.12 4.82
C MET A 1 -21.25 7.18 3.39
N ALA A 2 -21.32 8.36 2.77
CA ALA A 2 -20.73 8.59 1.45
C ALA A 2 -19.20 8.38 1.52
N PRO A 3 -18.56 7.80 0.48
CA PRO A 3 -17.11 7.61 0.47
C PRO A 3 -16.42 8.97 0.55
N LEU A 4 -15.34 9.07 1.32
CA LEU A 4 -14.49 10.27 1.27
C LEU A 4 -14.01 10.45 -0.17
N ARG A 5 -14.21 11.65 -0.70
CA ARG A 5 -13.95 11.99 -2.08
C ARG A 5 -12.83 13.02 -2.10
N ILE A 6 -11.65 12.60 -2.53
CA ILE A 6 -10.59 13.57 -2.85
C ILE A 6 -10.96 14.19 -4.21
N PRO A 7 -10.80 15.52 -4.40
CA PRO A 7 -10.89 16.13 -5.71
C PRO A 7 -9.94 15.39 -6.67
N HIS A 8 -10.48 14.94 -7.80
CA HIS A 8 -9.69 14.28 -8.82
C HIS A 8 -9.78 15.13 -10.09
N ALA A 9 -8.62 15.57 -10.55
CA ALA A 9 -8.43 16.11 -11.89
C ALA A 9 -7.70 15.06 -12.74
N PRO A 10 -7.91 15.07 -14.07
CA PRO A 10 -7.09 14.30 -15.00
C PRO A 10 -5.61 14.62 -14.80
N LEU A 11 -4.72 13.64 -15.02
CA LEU A 11 -3.28 13.85 -14.96
C LEU A 11 -2.87 14.97 -15.90
N SER A 12 -2.05 15.90 -15.42
CA SER A 12 -1.35 16.85 -16.28
C SER A 12 -0.28 16.15 -17.13
N ASP A 13 0.18 16.80 -18.20
CA ASP A 13 1.24 16.25 -19.04
C ASP A 13 2.52 16.02 -18.24
N ALA A 14 2.88 16.92 -17.32
CA ALA A 14 4.04 16.78 -16.45
C ALA A 14 3.93 15.57 -15.51
N GLU A 15 2.76 15.33 -14.93
CA GLU A 15 2.52 14.16 -14.07
C GLU A 15 2.54 12.86 -14.88
N TRP A 16 1.95 12.89 -16.08
CA TRP A 16 1.97 11.76 -17.01
C TRP A 16 3.40 11.39 -17.41
N GLN A 17 4.21 12.38 -17.80
CA GLN A 17 5.61 12.16 -18.17
C GLN A 17 6.44 11.65 -16.98
N ALA A 18 6.12 12.05 -15.75
CA ALA A 18 6.80 11.54 -14.56
C ALA A 18 6.41 10.08 -14.23
N ILE A 19 5.21 9.62 -14.60
CA ILE A 19 4.77 8.23 -14.39
C ILE A 19 5.30 7.29 -15.49
N LEU A 20 5.37 7.80 -16.72
CA LEU A 20 5.62 7.00 -17.93
C LEU A 20 6.86 6.08 -17.83
N PRO A 21 8.02 6.50 -17.30
CA PRO A 21 9.20 5.63 -17.16
C PRO A 21 8.97 4.39 -16.29
N HIS A 22 7.99 4.43 -15.38
CA HIS A 22 7.68 3.32 -14.48
C HIS A 22 6.67 2.33 -15.06
N LEU A 23 5.96 2.72 -16.12
CA LEU A 23 5.15 1.80 -16.90
C LEU A 23 6.07 0.93 -17.75
N ARG A 24 6.47 -0.23 -17.22
CA ARG A 24 7.20 -1.24 -18.00
C ARG A 24 6.47 -1.47 -19.32
N HIS A 25 7.21 -1.43 -20.43
CA HIS A 25 6.67 -1.66 -21.77
C HIS A 25 5.91 -2.98 -21.78
N ASP A 26 4.59 -2.90 -21.90
CA ASP A 26 3.80 -4.01 -22.43
C ASP A 26 4.10 -4.02 -23.93
N PRO A 27 4.78 -5.05 -24.48
CA PRO A 27 4.88 -5.21 -25.92
C PRO A 27 3.46 -5.42 -26.42
N THR A 28 2.81 -4.34 -26.84
CA THR A 28 1.42 -4.36 -27.28
C THR A 28 1.34 -5.19 -28.56
N ARG A 29 1.06 -6.49 -28.42
CA ARG A 29 0.32 -7.23 -29.44
C ARG A 29 -1.11 -6.69 -29.42
N GLY A 30 -1.38 -5.64 -30.19
CA GLY A 30 -2.73 -5.09 -30.39
C GLY A 30 -2.84 -3.56 -30.49
N ARG A 31 -4.07 -3.09 -30.74
CA ARG A 31 -4.44 -1.67 -30.94
C ARG A 31 -3.88 -0.77 -29.82
N PRO A 32 -3.31 0.41 -30.14
CA PRO A 32 -2.87 1.37 -29.13
C PRO A 32 -4.03 1.68 -28.18
N SER A 33 -3.91 1.25 -26.92
CA SER A 33 -4.86 1.64 -25.89
C SER A 33 -4.32 2.86 -25.17
N ASP A 34 -5.13 3.89 -25.00
CA ASP A 34 -4.73 5.07 -24.24
C ASP A 34 -4.41 4.70 -22.77
N ARG A 35 -3.10 4.63 -22.47
CA ARG A 35 -2.59 4.24 -21.15
C ARG A 35 -2.85 5.33 -20.12
N ARG A 36 -2.87 6.59 -20.55
CA ARG A 36 -3.13 7.75 -19.70
C ARG A 36 -4.57 7.72 -19.21
N GLN A 37 -5.52 7.57 -20.13
CA GLN A 37 -6.95 7.47 -19.79
C GLN A 37 -7.22 6.33 -18.80
N LYS A 38 -6.56 5.17 -18.96
CA LYS A 38 -6.69 4.06 -18.02
C LYS A 38 -6.12 4.36 -16.63
N LEU A 39 -5.00 5.07 -16.55
CA LEU A 39 -4.43 5.49 -15.27
C LEU A 39 -5.25 6.60 -14.60
N ASP A 40 -5.79 7.54 -15.37
CA ASP A 40 -6.76 8.52 -14.89
C ASP A 40 -7.99 7.83 -14.29
N ALA A 41 -8.53 6.83 -14.97
CA ALA A 41 -9.64 6.01 -14.46
C ALA A 41 -9.28 5.30 -13.14
N ILE A 42 -8.05 4.76 -13.03
CA ILE A 42 -7.57 4.15 -11.79
C ILE A 42 -7.49 5.19 -10.68
N PHE A 43 -6.93 6.38 -10.94
CA PHE A 43 -6.80 7.44 -9.96
C PHE A 43 -8.14 8.03 -9.55
N ARG A 44 -9.10 8.10 -10.47
CA ARG A 44 -10.49 8.45 -10.18
C ARG A 44 -11.11 7.50 -9.16
N VAL A 45 -10.90 6.20 -9.34
CA VAL A 45 -11.37 5.18 -8.40
C VAL A 45 -10.54 5.19 -7.11
N ALA A 46 -9.25 5.50 -7.16
CA ALA A 46 -8.42 5.63 -5.96
C ALA A 46 -8.81 6.84 -5.11
N ALA A 47 -9.28 7.93 -5.73
CA ALA A 47 -9.80 9.11 -5.06
C ALA A 47 -11.10 8.86 -4.28
N THR A 48 -11.78 7.74 -4.56
CA THR A 48 -12.96 7.27 -3.83
C THR A 48 -12.65 5.98 -3.07
N ASP A 49 -13.38 5.71 -1.99
CA ASP A 49 -13.31 4.40 -1.30
C ASP A 49 -14.32 3.39 -1.89
N GLY A 50 -14.85 3.65 -3.09
CA GLY A 50 -15.90 2.88 -3.75
C GLY A 50 -15.40 1.65 -4.53
N PRO A 51 -16.30 0.71 -4.87
CA PRO A 51 -16.01 -0.37 -5.81
C PRO A 51 -15.69 0.16 -7.21
N TRP A 52 -15.04 -0.67 -8.03
CA TRP A 52 -14.74 -0.33 -9.43
C TRP A 52 -16.00 -0.04 -10.25
N LYS A 53 -17.13 -0.67 -9.91
CA LYS A 53 -18.42 -0.51 -10.59
C LYS A 53 -18.97 0.92 -10.57
N ASP A 54 -18.54 1.74 -9.60
CA ASP A 54 -18.97 3.13 -9.47
C ASP A 54 -18.18 4.08 -10.37
N LEU A 55 -17.28 3.56 -11.22
CA LEU A 55 -16.55 4.35 -12.20
C LEU A 55 -17.52 4.88 -13.27
N PRO A 56 -17.57 6.19 -13.54
CA PRO A 56 -18.39 6.75 -14.61
C PRO A 56 -18.01 6.19 -15.99
N GLU A 57 -19.01 6.01 -16.86
CA GLU A 57 -18.82 5.45 -18.21
C GLU A 57 -17.85 6.25 -19.09
N SER A 58 -17.70 7.56 -18.83
CA SER A 58 -16.76 8.44 -19.52
C SER A 58 -15.28 8.02 -19.41
N TYR A 59 -14.94 7.22 -18.40
CA TYR A 59 -13.60 6.66 -18.19
C TYR A 59 -13.43 5.26 -18.83
N GLY A 60 -14.47 4.75 -19.50
CA GLY A 60 -14.50 3.44 -20.11
C GLY A 60 -15.06 2.34 -19.20
N LYS A 61 -15.00 1.10 -19.68
CA LYS A 61 -15.62 -0.05 -19.01
C LYS A 61 -14.92 -0.36 -17.67
N PRO A 62 -15.63 -0.34 -16.52
CA PRO A 62 -15.05 -0.58 -15.19
C PRO A 62 -14.23 -1.87 -15.08
N ASP A 63 -14.71 -2.94 -15.71
CA ASP A 63 -14.08 -4.24 -15.70
C ASP A 63 -12.70 -4.21 -16.39
N THR A 64 -12.61 -3.55 -17.54
CA THR A 64 -11.34 -3.35 -18.27
C THR A 64 -10.31 -2.60 -17.43
N ILE A 65 -10.73 -1.54 -16.73
CA ILE A 65 -9.86 -0.76 -15.85
C ILE A 65 -9.41 -1.62 -14.66
N SER A 66 -10.31 -2.42 -14.07
CA SER A 66 -9.96 -3.30 -12.95
C SER A 66 -8.95 -4.38 -13.36
N ARG A 67 -9.07 -4.96 -14.57
CA ARG A 67 -8.09 -5.93 -15.11
C ARG A 67 -6.75 -5.27 -15.38
N TYR A 68 -6.76 -4.06 -15.96
CA TYR A 68 -5.54 -3.28 -16.19
C TYR A 68 -4.82 -2.94 -14.88
N PHE A 69 -5.56 -2.51 -13.84
CA PHE A 69 -5.01 -2.29 -12.49
C PHE A 69 -4.33 -3.54 -11.92
N ARG A 70 -5.00 -4.70 -11.99
CA ARG A 70 -4.42 -5.98 -11.53
C ARG A 70 -3.13 -6.29 -12.28
N ARG A 71 -3.13 -6.12 -13.61
CA ARG A 71 -1.96 -6.34 -14.47
C ARG A 71 -0.78 -5.44 -14.08
N LEU A 72 -1.01 -4.14 -13.90
CA LEU A 72 -0.01 -3.20 -13.39
C LEU A 72 0.52 -3.63 -12.02
N THR A 73 -0.37 -4.06 -11.14
CA THR A 73 -0.02 -4.50 -9.79
C THR A 73 0.89 -5.73 -9.80
N HIS A 74 0.60 -6.72 -10.66
CA HIS A 74 1.47 -7.88 -10.87
C HIS A 74 2.80 -7.51 -11.52
N ALA A 75 2.81 -6.53 -12.43
CA ALA A 75 4.03 -5.99 -13.04
C ALA A 75 4.88 -5.11 -12.09
N LYS A 76 4.54 -5.07 -10.81
CA LYS A 76 5.21 -4.28 -9.76
C LYS A 76 5.22 -2.76 -10.02
N PHE A 77 4.27 -2.25 -10.79
CA PHE A 77 4.19 -0.82 -11.11
C PHE A 77 4.17 0.07 -9.87
N TRP A 78 3.35 -0.28 -8.88
CA TRP A 78 3.19 0.50 -7.65
C TRP A 78 4.47 0.56 -6.81
N GLU A 79 5.26 -0.52 -6.75
CA GLU A 79 6.55 -0.52 -6.07
C GLU A 79 7.54 0.45 -6.71
N HIS A 80 7.67 0.41 -8.04
CA HIS A 80 8.55 1.34 -8.75
C HIS A 80 8.10 2.78 -8.54
N LEU A 81 6.79 3.04 -8.55
CA LEU A 81 6.24 4.37 -8.33
C LEU A 81 6.46 4.87 -6.89
N LEU A 82 6.35 4.00 -5.88
CA LEU A 82 6.68 4.35 -4.49
C LEU A 82 8.18 4.65 -4.33
N LEU A 83 9.05 3.87 -4.96
CA LEU A 83 10.50 4.12 -4.96
C LEU A 83 10.83 5.48 -5.60
N ALA A 84 10.25 5.75 -6.77
CA ALA A 84 10.41 7.03 -7.46
C ALA A 84 9.87 8.20 -6.63
N LEU A 85 8.71 8.02 -6.01
CA LEU A 85 8.12 9.02 -5.12
C LEU A 85 9.04 9.31 -3.92
N ALA A 86 9.62 8.28 -3.30
CA ALA A 86 10.54 8.45 -2.18
C ALA A 86 11.83 9.18 -2.57
N ALA A 87 12.35 8.92 -3.77
CA ALA A 87 13.52 9.59 -4.33
C ALA A 87 13.23 11.01 -4.88
N SER A 88 11.96 11.35 -5.13
CA SER A 88 11.57 12.61 -5.75
C SER A 88 11.71 13.80 -4.80
N PRO A 89 12.33 14.92 -5.23
CA PRO A 89 12.45 16.14 -4.44
C PRO A 89 11.09 16.83 -4.22
N LYS A 90 11.04 17.77 -3.27
CA LYS A 90 9.87 18.62 -3.06
C LYS A 90 9.59 19.42 -4.34
N GLY A 91 8.37 19.36 -4.86
CA GLY A 91 7.96 20.04 -6.10
C GLY A 91 7.92 19.18 -7.36
N HIS A 92 8.46 17.95 -7.31
CA HIS A 92 8.37 17.00 -8.43
C HIS A 92 6.90 16.67 -8.76
N PRO A 93 6.51 16.49 -10.04
CA PRO A 93 5.11 16.22 -10.42
C PRO A 93 4.48 15.03 -9.67
N LEU A 94 5.25 13.97 -9.38
CA LEU A 94 4.76 12.82 -8.59
C LEU A 94 4.28 13.19 -7.19
N ARG A 95 4.82 14.26 -6.58
CA ARG A 95 4.42 14.71 -5.25
C ARG A 95 3.01 15.33 -5.25
N ARG A 96 2.58 15.91 -6.37
CA ARG A 96 1.21 16.48 -6.52
C ARG A 96 0.14 15.41 -6.45
N ILE A 97 0.43 14.22 -7.01
CA ILE A 97 -0.46 13.07 -7.04
C ILE A 97 -0.15 12.02 -5.96
N GLU A 98 0.71 12.34 -4.99
CA GLU A 98 1.14 11.42 -3.92
C GLU A 98 -0.04 10.77 -3.20
N GLY A 99 -1.09 11.55 -2.89
CA GLY A 99 -2.28 11.04 -2.23
C GLY A 99 -3.02 9.97 -3.06
N LEU A 100 -3.11 10.17 -4.38
CA LEU A 100 -3.74 9.22 -5.30
C LEU A 100 -2.89 7.95 -5.46
N ILE A 101 -1.57 8.09 -5.53
CA ILE A 101 -0.63 6.97 -5.55
C ILE A 101 -0.76 6.15 -4.27
N CYS A 102 -0.78 6.81 -3.11
CA CYS A 102 -0.93 6.16 -1.81
C CYS A 102 -2.24 5.37 -1.74
N ARG A 103 -3.37 5.97 -2.13
CA ARG A 103 -4.68 5.29 -2.14
C ARG A 103 -4.72 4.13 -3.13
N ALA A 104 -4.11 4.27 -4.31
CA ALA A 104 -3.98 3.17 -5.26
C ALA A 104 -3.14 2.01 -4.68
N CYS A 105 -2.06 2.33 -3.96
CA CYS A 105 -1.25 1.35 -3.25
C CYS A 105 -2.07 0.60 -2.19
N ARG A 106 -2.93 1.28 -1.41
CA ARG A 106 -3.83 0.61 -0.45
C ARG A 106 -4.70 -0.47 -1.09
N ARG A 107 -5.19 -0.21 -2.31
CA ARG A 107 -5.93 -1.20 -3.12
C ARG A 107 -5.01 -2.33 -3.58
N ALA A 108 -3.80 -2.01 -4.02
CA ALA A 108 -2.80 -2.97 -4.49
C ALA A 108 -2.29 -3.92 -3.40
N ILE A 109 -2.31 -3.51 -2.12
CA ILE A 109 -1.92 -4.35 -0.97
C ILE A 109 -2.74 -5.64 -0.90
N ARG A 110 -4.00 -5.65 -1.33
CA ARG A 110 -4.80 -6.89 -1.39
C ARG A 110 -4.26 -7.91 -2.38
N ILE A 111 -3.51 -7.47 -3.38
CA ILE A 111 -2.90 -8.33 -4.41
C ILE A 111 -1.44 -8.64 -4.05
N ARG A 112 -0.69 -7.66 -3.54
CA ARG A 112 0.75 -7.80 -3.25
C ARG A 112 1.09 -8.27 -1.84
N GLY A 113 0.16 -8.14 -0.91
CA GLY A 113 0.31 -8.58 0.47
C GLY A 113 1.43 -7.85 1.22
N LEU A 114 2.09 -8.59 2.10
CA LEU A 114 3.10 -8.07 3.04
C LEU A 114 4.29 -7.40 2.34
N ARG A 115 4.70 -7.86 1.15
CA ARG A 115 5.84 -7.30 0.42
C ARG A 115 5.69 -5.80 0.15
N LEU A 116 4.48 -5.37 -0.22
CA LEU A 116 4.18 -3.96 -0.46
C LEU A 116 4.12 -3.18 0.86
N ILE A 117 3.59 -3.77 1.93
CA ILE A 117 3.58 -3.15 3.27
C ILE A 117 5.01 -2.90 3.77
N VAL A 118 5.90 -3.89 3.64
CA VAL A 118 7.32 -3.76 4.01
C VAL A 118 7.97 -2.62 3.25
N LEU A 119 7.79 -2.56 1.93
CA LEU A 119 8.33 -1.47 1.12
C LEU A 119 7.82 -0.11 1.59
N ILE A 120 6.51 0.04 1.81
CA ILE A 120 5.91 1.29 2.28
C ILE A 120 6.51 1.75 3.61
N ARG A 121 6.72 0.82 4.56
CA ARG A 121 7.33 1.13 5.87
C ARG A 121 8.79 1.56 5.73
N ARG A 122 9.57 0.85 4.92
CA ARG A 122 10.99 1.17 4.66
C ARG A 122 11.17 2.51 3.97
N LEU A 123 10.25 2.89 3.08
CA LEU A 123 10.24 4.21 2.44
C LEU A 123 9.65 5.33 3.33
N ASN A 124 9.20 4.99 4.54
CA ASN A 124 8.50 5.88 5.46
C ASN A 124 7.23 6.56 4.85
N LEU A 125 6.65 5.96 3.81
CA LEU A 125 5.45 6.47 3.12
C LEU A 125 4.17 5.97 3.79
N LYS A 126 4.04 6.17 5.11
CA LYS A 126 2.98 5.58 5.96
C LYS A 126 1.55 5.85 5.47
N ARG A 127 1.31 6.92 4.71
CA ARG A 127 0.02 7.23 4.05
C ARG A 127 -0.41 6.15 3.04
N ALA A 128 0.52 5.42 2.44
CA ALA A 128 0.20 4.33 1.52
C ALA A 128 -0.29 3.06 2.24
N LEU A 129 -0.17 2.99 3.58
CA LEU A 129 -0.72 1.88 4.36
C LEU A 129 -2.26 1.88 4.31
N PRO A 130 -2.90 0.70 4.39
CA PRO A 130 -4.35 0.57 4.26
C PRO A 130 -5.11 1.03 5.50
N ALA A 131 -4.39 1.37 6.57
CA ALA A 131 -4.90 1.76 7.88
C ALA A 131 -3.75 2.43 8.68
N PRO A 132 -4.03 2.97 9.88
CA PRO A 132 -2.99 3.48 10.74
C PRO A 132 -1.82 2.49 10.99
N PRO A 133 -0.56 2.97 11.08
CA PRO A 133 0.64 2.13 11.16
C PRO A 133 0.64 1.11 12.29
N TRP A 134 0.02 1.43 13.42
CA TRP A 134 -0.08 0.57 14.60
C TRP A 134 -1.14 -0.54 14.47
N LEU A 135 -2.00 -0.49 13.45
CA LEU A 135 -2.95 -1.56 13.13
C LEU A 135 -2.44 -2.45 11.99
N CYS A 136 -1.43 -2.00 11.25
CA CYS A 136 -0.84 -2.72 10.13
C CYS A 136 0.39 -3.53 10.60
N PRO A 137 0.65 -4.70 9.99
CA PRO A 137 1.82 -5.51 10.33
C PRO A 137 3.13 -4.72 10.12
N ASP A 138 4.08 -4.95 11.02
CA ASP A 138 5.44 -4.40 10.96
C ASP A 138 6.47 -5.54 10.96
N PRO A 139 6.81 -6.09 9.76
CA PRO A 139 7.70 -7.25 9.69
C PRO A 139 9.12 -6.95 10.17
N ASP A 140 9.65 -5.74 9.92
CA ASP A 140 10.99 -5.37 10.38
C ASP A 140 11.04 -5.34 11.92
N LEU A 141 10.00 -4.80 12.57
CA LEU A 141 9.87 -4.87 14.04
C LEU A 141 9.66 -6.30 14.56
N SER A 142 9.00 -7.16 13.78
CA SER A 142 8.77 -8.57 14.14
C SER A 142 10.08 -9.33 14.20
N GLU A 143 10.96 -9.12 13.21
CA GLU A 143 12.30 -9.72 13.19
C GLU A 143 13.14 -9.23 14.38
N ILE A 144 13.15 -7.91 14.65
CA ILE A 144 13.85 -7.35 15.81
C ILE A 144 13.37 -8.00 17.13
N LEU A 145 12.05 -8.14 17.30
CA LEU A 145 11.50 -8.80 18.48
C LEU A 145 11.90 -10.27 18.57
N PHE A 146 11.95 -10.98 17.44
CA PHE A 146 12.34 -12.38 17.40
C PHE A 146 13.82 -12.56 17.74
N ASP A 147 14.69 -11.72 17.21
CA ASP A 147 16.13 -11.73 17.51
C ASP A 147 16.39 -11.43 18.99
N LEU A 148 15.71 -10.43 19.55
CA LEU A 148 15.78 -10.12 20.98
C LEU A 148 15.29 -11.27 21.86
N GLN A 149 14.22 -11.97 21.43
CA GLN A 149 13.74 -13.16 22.14
C GLN A 149 14.78 -14.28 22.10
N LYS A 150 15.31 -14.57 20.91
CA LYS A 150 16.30 -15.63 20.69
C LYS A 150 17.58 -15.40 21.49
N ALA A 151 18.08 -14.16 21.51
CA ALA A 151 19.25 -13.78 22.29
C ALA A 151 19.05 -13.98 23.80
N ARG A 152 17.81 -13.88 24.29
CA ARG A 152 17.46 -13.99 25.71
C ARG A 152 17.12 -15.41 26.16
N LEU A 153 16.88 -16.34 25.23
CA LEU A 153 16.54 -17.74 25.53
C LEU A 153 17.53 -18.44 26.48
N PRO A 154 18.87 -18.29 26.34
CA PRO A 154 19.82 -18.94 27.24
C PRO A 154 19.64 -18.51 28.70
N THR A 155 19.40 -17.22 28.94
CA THR A 155 19.20 -16.66 30.29
C THR A 155 17.91 -17.15 30.93
N ILE A 156 16.86 -17.42 30.13
CA ILE A 156 15.54 -17.85 30.61
C ILE A 156 15.56 -19.29 31.13
N ARG A 157 16.46 -20.14 30.63
CA ARG A 157 16.55 -21.55 31.07
C ARG A 157 16.82 -21.70 32.57
N GLY A 158 17.50 -20.73 33.19
CA GLY A 158 17.77 -20.72 34.63
C GLY A 158 16.67 -20.05 35.49
N TRP A 159 15.58 -19.57 34.89
CA TRP A 159 14.55 -18.85 35.64
C TRP A 159 13.54 -19.80 36.30
N PRO A 160 12.91 -19.37 37.40
CA PRO A 160 11.72 -20.04 37.93
C PRO A 160 10.65 -20.17 36.84
N LYS A 161 10.03 -21.35 36.74
CA LYS A 161 9.07 -21.69 35.67
C LYS A 161 7.95 -20.65 35.50
N ALA A 162 7.41 -20.13 36.61
CA ALA A 162 6.37 -19.10 36.59
C ALA A 162 6.83 -17.81 35.89
N ARG A 163 8.07 -17.36 36.17
CA ARG A 163 8.66 -16.16 35.55
C ARG A 163 8.92 -16.38 34.05
N ALA A 164 9.46 -17.54 33.68
CA ALA A 164 9.70 -17.90 32.28
C ALA A 164 8.39 -17.93 31.46
N ILE A 165 7.33 -18.54 32.00
CA ILE A 165 6.00 -18.57 31.36
C ILE A 165 5.42 -17.16 31.25
N GLY A 166 5.53 -16.34 32.30
CA GLY A 166 5.08 -14.94 32.29
C GLY A 166 5.74 -14.13 31.17
N TRP A 167 7.06 -14.29 31.02
CA TRP A 167 7.82 -13.65 29.95
C TRP A 167 7.40 -14.13 28.55
N LEU A 168 7.26 -15.45 28.33
CA LEU A 168 6.80 -15.99 27.05
C LEU A 168 5.41 -15.48 26.66
N ARG A 169 4.49 -15.38 27.63
CA ARG A 169 3.17 -14.77 27.42
C ARG A 169 3.27 -13.30 27.03
N ALA A 170 4.14 -12.53 27.67
CA ALA A 170 4.38 -11.13 27.33
C ALA A 170 4.95 -10.99 25.91
N MET A 171 5.94 -11.82 25.54
CA MET A 171 6.51 -11.83 24.19
C MET A 171 5.49 -12.22 23.13
N ARG A 172 4.64 -13.21 23.39
CA ARG A 172 3.50 -13.54 22.53
C ARG A 172 2.58 -12.33 22.33
N LYS A 173 2.28 -11.57 23.39
CA LYS A 173 1.48 -10.33 23.27
C LYS A 173 2.19 -9.29 22.39
N CYS A 174 3.49 -9.07 22.56
CA CYS A 174 4.26 -8.16 21.71
C CYS A 174 4.18 -8.58 20.23
N LEU A 175 4.41 -9.85 19.93
CA LEU A 175 4.30 -10.38 18.56
C LEU A 175 2.89 -10.19 17.97
N THR A 176 1.83 -10.36 18.77
CA THR A 176 0.46 -10.09 18.29
C THR A 176 0.18 -8.62 17.99
N VAL A 177 0.85 -7.69 18.68
CA VAL A 177 0.75 -6.25 18.37
C VAL A 177 1.47 -5.95 17.06
N VAL A 178 2.67 -6.50 16.89
CA VAL A 178 3.53 -6.26 15.72
C VAL A 178 3.01 -6.93 14.45
N ALA A 179 2.33 -8.07 14.58
CA ALA A 179 1.61 -8.71 13.47
C ALA A 179 0.45 -7.87 12.92
N GLY A 180 0.06 -6.79 13.60
CA GLY A 180 -1.09 -5.97 13.25
C GLY A 180 -2.43 -6.66 13.55
N ARG A 181 -3.53 -5.99 13.19
CA ARG A 181 -4.88 -6.52 13.42
C ARG A 181 -5.37 -7.30 12.20
N ARG A 182 -5.91 -8.50 12.45
CA ARG A 182 -6.59 -9.32 11.42
C ARG A 182 -7.76 -8.58 10.78
N TYR A 183 -8.54 -7.87 11.59
CA TYR A 183 -9.68 -7.07 11.15
C TYR A 183 -9.45 -5.60 11.49
N ILE A 184 -9.65 -4.75 10.50
CA ILE A 184 -9.57 -3.30 10.67
C ILE A 184 -10.93 -2.72 10.27
N PRO A 185 -11.63 -2.05 11.20
CA PRO A 185 -12.93 -1.42 10.95
C PRO A 185 -12.92 -0.49 9.75
N ARG A 186 -14.01 -0.48 8.98
CA ARG A 186 -14.14 0.37 7.79
C ARG A 186 -14.00 1.86 8.14
N ALA A 187 -14.57 2.30 9.26
CA ALA A 187 -14.49 3.70 9.71
C ALA A 187 -13.03 4.19 9.82
N LEU A 188 -12.14 3.36 10.40
CA LEU A 188 -10.71 3.69 10.55
C LEU A 188 -9.93 3.65 9.23
N LYS A 189 -10.34 2.80 8.28
CA LYS A 189 -9.72 2.77 6.94
C LYS A 189 -10.05 4.03 6.15
N VAL A 190 -11.29 4.48 6.28
CA VAL A 190 -11.80 5.66 5.58
C VAL A 190 -11.20 6.92 6.19
N SER A 191 -11.16 7.04 7.52
CA SER A 191 -10.55 8.20 8.19
C SER A 191 -9.03 8.31 8.05
N TRP A 192 -8.36 7.31 7.45
CA TRP A 192 -6.92 7.32 7.25
C TRP A 192 -6.50 8.24 6.08
N PRO A 193 -5.72 9.31 6.32
CA PRO A 193 -5.43 10.39 5.37
C PRO A 193 -4.43 10.04 4.26
#